data_AF-H1VZX6-F1
#
_entry.id   AF-H1VZX6-F1
#
_cell.length_a   1.000
_cell.length_b   1.000
_cell.length_c   1.000
_cell.angle_alpha   90.00
_cell.angle_beta   90.00
_cell.angle_gamma   90.00
#
_symmetry.space_group_name_H-M   'P 1'
#
loop_
_entity.id
_entity.type
_entity.pdbx_description
1 polymer ?
#
loop_
_entity_poly.entity_id
_entity_poly.type
_entity_poly.pdbx_seq_one_letter_code
_entity_poly.pdbx_strand_id
1 'polypeptide(L)'
;MGKRVYPRTIVEEAPSHDGRPCYAAWQMTEMDPDTETPPDASNRPKWSIQLYDTTPAAGDREHIKATAKRLEESTRRARQRREAH
;
A
#
# COMPACT_ATOMS: atom_id res chain seq x y z
N MET A 1 23.27 -7.73 -16.25
CA MET A 1 22.22 -8.71 -15.91
C MET A 1 21.32 -8.06 -14.87
N GLY A 2 20.05 -7.78 -15.16
CA GLY A 2 19.16 -7.14 -14.19
C GLY A 2 18.88 -8.10 -13.03
N LYS A 3 19.01 -7.63 -11.79
CA LYS A 3 18.62 -8.45 -10.62
C LYS A 3 17.10 -8.68 -10.67
N ARG A 4 16.67 -9.92 -10.42
CA ARG A 4 15.25 -10.24 -10.30
C ARG A 4 14.70 -9.59 -9.04
N VAL A 5 13.48 -9.06 -9.15
CA VAL A 5 12.80 -8.35 -8.07
C VAL A 5 11.42 -8.94 -7.85
N TYR A 6 10.97 -8.96 -6.60
CA TYR A 6 9.72 -9.57 -6.16
C TYR A 6 8.85 -8.53 -5.46
N PRO A 7 7.82 -8.00 -6.14
CA PRO A 7 6.96 -7.00 -5.55
C PRO A 7 6.02 -7.59 -4.49
N ARG A 8 5.91 -6.92 -3.35
CA ARG A 8 4.97 -7.22 -2.27
C ARG A 8 4.12 -6.00 -1.95
N THR A 9 2.81 -6.16 -1.86
CA THR A 9 1.92 -5.09 -1.38
C THR A 9 1.91 -5.08 0.14
N ILE A 10 2.37 -3.98 0.73
CA ILE A 10 2.28 -3.71 2.16
C ILE A 10 0.95 -2.99 2.43
N VAL A 11 0.28 -3.38 3.51
CA VAL A 11 -0.91 -2.68 4.02
C VAL A 11 -0.70 -2.46 5.51
N GLU A 12 -0.72 -1.20 5.92
CA GLU A 12 -0.42 -0.80 7.30
C GLU A 12 -1.43 0.23 7.80
N GLU A 13 -1.61 0.30 9.11
CA GLU A 13 -2.47 1.31 9.72
C GLU A 13 -1.90 2.71 9.47
N ALA A 14 -2.80 3.67 9.29
CA ALA A 14 -2.46 5.07 9.07
C ALA A 14 -3.21 5.96 10.06
N PRO A 15 -2.67 7.16 10.37
CA PRO A 15 -3.35 8.09 11.26
C PRO A 15 -4.76 8.43 10.77
N SER A 16 -5.71 8.43 11.69
CA SER A 16 -7.09 8.83 11.45
C SER A 16 -7.46 10.04 12.32
N HIS A 17 -8.29 10.93 11.79
CA HIS A 17 -8.66 12.17 12.49
C HIS A 17 -9.85 11.98 13.44
N ASP A 18 -10.63 10.91 13.29
CA ASP A 18 -11.86 10.66 14.05
C ASP A 18 -11.88 9.27 14.73
N GLY A 19 -10.76 8.56 14.71
CA GLY A 19 -10.60 7.24 15.33
C GLY A 19 -11.15 6.08 14.49
N ARG A 20 -11.70 6.33 13.29
CA ARG A 20 -12.07 5.24 12.38
C ARG A 20 -10.82 4.57 11.79
N PRO A 21 -10.87 3.27 11.46
CA PRO A 21 -9.78 2.60 10.79
C PRO A 21 -9.35 3.31 9.51
N CYS A 22 -8.05 3.47 9.33
CA CYS A 22 -7.46 4.05 8.16
C CYS A 22 -6.22 3.24 7.80
N TYR A 23 -6.02 2.99 6.51
CA TYR A 23 -4.93 2.14 6.04
C TYR A 23 -4.18 2.82 4.89
N ALA A 24 -2.87 2.66 4.86
CA ALA A 24 -2.05 2.97 3.71
C ALA A 24 -1.66 1.65 3.02
N ALA A 25 -1.65 1.66 1.69
CA ALA A 25 -1.12 0.56 0.90
C ALA A 25 -0.05 1.07 -0.07
N TRP A 26 1.01 0.27 -0.22
CA TRP A 26 2.13 0.60 -1.09
C TRP A 26 2.90 -0.65 -1.51
N GLN A 27 3.70 -0.53 -2.56
CA GLN A 27 4.53 -1.62 -3.05
C GLN A 27 5.94 -1.53 -2.49
N MET A 28 6.36 -2.61 -1.83
CA MET A 28 7.75 -2.89 -1.51
C MET A 28 8.32 -3.88 -2.53
N THR A 29 9.64 -3.85 -2.72
CA THR A 29 10.33 -4.75 -3.64
C THR A 29 11.37 -5.55 -2.88
N GLU A 30 11.27 -6.87 -2.95
CA GLU A 30 12.25 -7.81 -2.37
C GLU A 30 13.20 -8.33 -3.44
N MET A 31 14.38 -8.76 -3.01
CA MET A 31 15.41 -9.32 -3.90
C MET A 31 15.39 -10.85 -3.94
N ASP A 32 14.73 -11.47 -2.96
CA ASP A 32 14.61 -12.91 -2.78
C ASP A 32 13.11 -13.22 -2.53
N PRO A 33 12.53 -14.24 -3.19
CA PRO A 33 11.11 -14.56 -3.07
C PRO A 33 10.70 -15.05 -1.68
N ASP A 34 11.64 -15.60 -0.90
CA ASP A 34 11.38 -16.20 0.41
C ASP A 34 11.67 -15.20 1.55
N THR A 35 12.09 -13.98 1.20
CA THR A 35 12.36 -12.91 2.16
C THR A 35 11.12 -12.04 2.36
N GLU A 36 10.73 -11.89 3.63
CA GLU A 36 9.70 -10.95 4.06
C GLU A 36 10.35 -9.87 4.93
N THR A 37 10.99 -8.89 4.31
CA THR A 37 11.59 -7.78 5.04
C THR A 37 10.48 -7.00 5.76
N PRO A 38 10.62 -6.67 7.05
CA PRO A 38 9.66 -5.82 7.73
C PRO A 38 9.50 -4.48 6.99
N PRO A 39 8.27 -3.98 6.83
CA PRO A 39 8.05 -2.71 6.16
C PRO A 39 8.68 -1.57 6.98
N ASP A 40 9.47 -0.75 6.30
CA ASP A 40 9.99 0.51 6.84
C ASP A 40 9.24 1.68 6.20
N ALA A 41 8.63 2.52 7.04
CA ALA A 41 7.88 3.68 6.58
C ALA A 41 8.74 4.68 5.80
N SER A 42 10.07 4.71 5.97
CA SER A 42 10.94 5.55 5.14
C SER A 42 11.05 5.06 3.70
N ASN A 43 10.72 3.79 3.44
CA ASN A 43 10.67 3.20 2.10
C ASN A 43 9.31 3.39 1.43
N ARG A 44 8.33 3.98 2.14
CA ARG A 44 7.02 4.26 1.57
C ARG A 44 7.16 5.23 0.38
N PRO A 45 6.65 4.89 -0.82
CA PRO A 45 6.68 5.79 -1.97
C PRO A 45 5.93 7.09 -1.68
N LYS A 46 6.40 8.21 -2.25
CA LYS A 46 5.76 9.53 -2.09
C LYS A 46 4.27 9.54 -2.47
N TRP A 47 3.87 8.65 -3.38
CA TRP A 47 2.50 8.56 -3.90
C TRP A 47 1.71 7.37 -3.35
N SER A 48 2.10 6.82 -2.20
CA SER A 48 1.30 5.82 -1.48
C SER A 48 -0.11 6.36 -1.20
N ILE A 49 -1.12 5.54 -1.36
CA ILE A 49 -2.51 5.95 -1.12
C ILE A 49 -2.89 5.59 0.31
N GLN A 50 -3.33 6.59 1.06
CA GLN A 50 -4.04 6.42 2.32
C GLN A 50 -5.54 6.39 2.05
N LEU A 51 -6.22 5.35 2.55
CA LEU A 51 -7.65 5.18 2.43
C LEU A 51 -8.33 5.45 3.77
N TYR A 52 -9.22 6.43 3.75
CA TYR A 52 -10.16 6.71 4.81
C TYR A 52 -11.57 6.45 4.28
N ASP A 53 -12.26 5.48 4.87
CA ASP A 53 -13.60 5.10 4.44
C ASP A 53 -14.66 5.91 5.22
N THR A 54 -15.58 6.54 4.50
CA THR A 54 -16.69 7.30 5.07
C THR A 54 -18.04 6.59 4.90
N THR A 55 -18.05 5.40 4.32
CA THR A 55 -19.26 4.59 4.15
C THR A 55 -19.71 3.98 5.48
N PRO A 56 -20.93 3.42 5.56
CA PRO A 56 -21.37 2.66 6.73
C PRO A 56 -20.46 1.46 7.08
N ALA A 57 -19.67 0.97 6.12
CA ALA A 57 -18.71 -0.12 6.33
C ALA A 57 -17.39 0.35 6.97
N ALA A 58 -17.24 1.64 7.28
CA ALA A 58 -16.00 2.22 7.79
C ALA A 58 -15.52 1.64 9.13
N GLY A 59 -16.38 0.93 9.89
CA GLY A 59 -15.97 0.22 11.10
C GLY A 59 -15.29 -1.12 10.84
N ASP A 60 -15.42 -1.67 9.63
CA ASP A 60 -14.89 -2.98 9.26
C ASP A 60 -13.42 -2.86 8.79
N ARG A 61 -12.51 -3.27 9.68
CA ARG A 61 -11.06 -3.23 9.42
C ARG A 61 -10.66 -4.08 8.22
N GLU A 62 -11.25 -5.26 8.05
CA GLU A 62 -10.89 -6.15 6.94
C GLU A 62 -11.40 -5.59 5.61
N HIS A 63 -12.59 -4.99 5.60
CA HIS A 63 -13.11 -4.27 4.44
C HIS A 63 -12.15 -3.15 3.98
N ILE A 64 -11.74 -2.28 4.89
CA ILE A 64 -10.90 -1.12 4.54
C ILE A 64 -9.50 -1.59 4.12
N LYS A 65 -8.93 -2.57 4.83
CA LYS A 65 -7.64 -3.17 4.48
C LYS A 65 -7.66 -3.79 3.08
N ALA A 66 -8.69 -4.57 2.76
CA ALA A 66 -8.86 -5.16 1.44
C ALA A 66 -9.04 -4.09 0.35
N THR A 67 -9.77 -3.02 0.66
CA THR A 67 -10.01 -1.90 -0.27
C THR A 67 -8.73 -1.12 -0.54
N ALA A 68 -7.94 -0.81 0.50
CA ALA A 68 -6.65 -0.14 0.36
C ALA A 68 -5.70 -0.95 -0.53
N LYS A 69 -5.59 -2.26 -0.28
CA LYS A 69 -4.79 -3.18 -1.11
C LYS A 69 -5.22 -3.15 -2.58
N ARG A 70 -6.53 -3.29 -2.83
CA ARG A 70 -7.09 -3.30 -4.19
C ARG A 70 -6.85 -1.98 -4.92
N LEU A 71 -6.98 -0.84 -4.23
CA LEU A 71 -6.72 0.49 -4.80
C LEU A 71 -5.25 0.65 -5.19
N GLU A 72 -4.33 0.24 -4.32
CA GLU A 72 -2.89 0.26 -4.62
C GLU A 72 -2.58 -0.56 -5.88
N GLU A 73 -3.02 -1.82 -5.90
CA GLU A 73 -2.76 -2.76 -7.00
C GLU A 73 -3.35 -2.30 -8.34
N SER A 74 -4.55 -1.70 -8.31
CA SER A 74 -5.23 -1.22 -9.52
C SER A 74 -4.64 0.07 -10.10
N THR A 75 -4.13 0.97 -9.25
CA THR A 75 -3.61 2.28 -9.68
C THR A 75 -2.11 2.30 -9.92
N ARG A 76 -1.37 1.28 -9.46
CA ARG A 76 0.11 1.21 -9.54
C ARG A 76 0.67 1.50 -10.93
N ARG A 77 0.15 0.83 -11.96
CA ARG A 77 0.68 0.95 -13.35
C ARG A 77 0.56 2.36 -13.91
N ALA A 78 -0.41 3.15 -13.44
CA ALA A 78 -0.57 4.53 -13.85
C ALA A 78 0.42 5.44 -13.12
N ARG A 79 0.70 5.17 -11.84
CA ARG A 79 1.67 5.94 -11.03
C ARG A 79 3.11 5.73 -11.50
N GLN A 80 3.53 4.48 -11.73
CA GLN A 80 4.87 4.18 -12.25
C GLN A 80 5.17 4.87 -13.59
N ARG A 81 4.16 5.02 -14.46
CA ARG A 81 4.32 5.73 -15.74
C ARG A 81 4.52 7.23 -15.57
N ARG A 82 3.96 7.84 -14.53
CA ARG A 82 4.14 9.27 -14.25
C ARG A 82 5.50 9.59 -13.64
N GLU A 83 6.12 8.63 -12.95
CA GLU A 83 7.46 8.81 -12.36
C GLU A 83 8.61 8.68 -13.38
N ALA A 84 8.35 8.12 -14.56
CA ALA A 84 9.34 7.93 -15.62
C ALA A 84 9.47 9.14 -16.58
N HIS A 85 8.74 10.23 -16.31
CA HIS A 85 8.74 11.49 -17.06
C HIS A 85 9.17 12.63 -16.15
#